data_AF-A0A9W6V0U7-F1
#
_entry.id   AF-A0A9W6V0U7-F1
#
_cell.length_a   1.000
_cell.length_b   1.000
_cell.length_c   1.000
_cell.angle_alpha   90.00
_cell.angle_beta   90.00
_cell.angle_gamma   90.00
#
_symmetry.space_group_name_H-M   'P 1'
#
loop_
_entity.id
_entity.type
_entity.pdbx_description
1 polymer ?
#
loop_
_entity_poly.entity_id
_entity_poly.type
_entity_poly.pdbx_seq_one_letter_code
_entity_poly.pdbx_strand_id
1 'polypeptide(L)'
;MRALRTVAVACVAIGALTACSSSGSGGSTDAKTGGDASQSAPAAGKGGAKLPPKEALLASAAVMEKAGSAKLAVKGGEADDDGTVDYVWKDPASFLMTGTEDGKEIKALVVGGQMYVGVTPDMAAVAKGKKWVSLDASDGSAEDGNETASLNAMVQVMNPAIQLAAAAPTATLAGTETVSGQSTTHYRSEMKAEDLVSKMKLDGALKPKVLAEIKKDGDTVVVELWINDKGELVQQSVTGSSPKAGDKPETITYSGLGTVKATPAPAAGEVLKLSDLMQQMQ
;
A
#
# COMPACT_ATOMS: atom_id res chain seq x y z
N MET A 1 25.96 30.71 -25.02
CA MET A 1 24.50 30.98 -25.00
C MET A 1 23.81 29.97 -25.90
N ARG A 2 22.76 29.31 -25.38
CA ARG A 2 21.87 28.31 -26.04
C ARG A 2 22.42 26.90 -26.24
N ALA A 3 22.32 26.08 -25.19
CA ALA A 3 21.76 24.72 -25.19
C ALA A 3 21.79 24.22 -23.74
N LEU A 4 20.90 23.30 -23.37
CA LEU A 4 20.59 22.85 -22.00
C LEU A 4 19.69 23.80 -21.20
N ARG A 5 18.51 24.05 -21.75
CA ARG A 5 17.29 24.26 -20.97
C ARG A 5 16.67 22.88 -20.71
N THR A 6 16.11 22.71 -19.52
CA THR A 6 15.19 21.64 -19.07
C THR A 6 15.85 20.37 -18.50
N VAL A 7 16.23 20.42 -17.23
CA VAL A 7 16.10 19.25 -16.34
C VAL A 7 14.73 19.42 -15.70
N ALA A 8 13.74 18.68 -16.21
CA ALA A 8 12.46 18.54 -15.54
C ALA A 8 12.70 17.69 -14.30
N VAL A 9 12.70 18.33 -13.12
CA VAL A 9 12.53 17.62 -11.86
C VAL A 9 11.12 17.04 -11.91
N ALA A 10 11.03 15.72 -12.09
CA ALA A 10 9.78 14.99 -11.90
C ALA A 10 9.48 15.00 -10.40
N CYS A 11 8.92 16.11 -9.92
CA CYS A 11 8.14 16.11 -8.70
C CYS A 11 7.02 15.09 -8.93
N VAL A 12 6.93 14.06 -8.09
CA VAL A 12 5.75 13.20 -8.00
C VAL A 12 4.60 14.07 -7.49
N ALA A 13 4.02 14.83 -8.41
CA ALA A 13 2.83 15.63 -8.24
C ALA A 13 1.65 14.76 -8.66
N ILE A 14 1.00 14.12 -7.69
CA ILE A 14 -0.32 13.55 -7.90
C ILE A 14 -1.28 14.74 -8.05
N GLY A 15 -1.49 15.15 -9.31
CA GLY A 15 -2.25 16.34 -9.67
C GLY A 15 -3.04 16.12 -10.95
N ALA A 16 -4.34 15.86 -10.76
CA ALA A 16 -5.44 16.63 -11.33
C ALA A 16 -5.41 17.04 -12.84
N LEU A 17 -6.47 16.62 -13.53
CA LEU A 17 -7.20 17.31 -14.62
C LEU A 17 -6.59 17.29 -16.04
N THR A 18 -7.14 16.41 -16.89
CA THR A 18 -7.71 16.86 -18.18
C THR A 18 -9.05 16.15 -18.41
N ALA A 19 -10.13 16.84 -18.07
CA ALA A 19 -11.43 16.57 -18.63
C ALA A 19 -11.52 17.27 -19.99
N CYS A 20 -11.91 16.53 -21.03
CA CYS A 20 -12.56 17.12 -22.19
C CYS A 20 -13.67 16.20 -22.68
N SER A 21 -14.89 16.66 -22.43
CA SER A 21 -16.16 16.13 -22.89
C SER A 21 -16.29 16.14 -24.41
N SER A 22 -16.93 15.11 -24.97
CA SER A 22 -17.98 15.23 -26.00
C SER A 22 -18.70 13.87 -26.08
N SER A 23 -19.90 13.71 -25.53
CA SER A 23 -21.22 14.09 -26.07
C SER A 23 -21.58 13.37 -27.38
N GLY A 24 -22.54 12.44 -27.28
CA GLY A 24 -23.60 12.34 -28.30
C GLY A 24 -23.89 10.99 -28.94
N SER A 25 -25.03 10.42 -28.52
CA SER A 25 -26.09 9.85 -29.37
C SER A 25 -26.08 8.35 -29.71
N GLY A 26 -27.12 7.68 -29.19
CA GLY A 26 -28.15 7.10 -30.06
C GLY A 26 -28.24 5.57 -30.11
N GLY A 27 -29.41 5.04 -29.76
CA GLY A 27 -29.87 3.75 -30.28
C GLY A 27 -30.58 2.86 -29.28
N SER A 28 -31.90 3.04 -29.17
CA SER A 28 -32.83 2.12 -28.50
C SER A 28 -32.79 0.70 -29.05
N THR A 29 -33.00 -0.29 -28.18
CA THR A 29 -34.08 -1.28 -28.39
C THR A 29 -34.49 -1.95 -27.08
N ASP A 30 -35.78 -1.85 -26.78
CA ASP A 30 -36.52 -2.62 -25.80
C ASP A 30 -36.40 -4.13 -26.01
N ALA A 31 -36.30 -4.89 -24.91
CA ALA A 31 -36.99 -6.17 -24.78
C ALA A 31 -37.24 -6.49 -23.31
N LYS A 32 -38.52 -6.57 -22.96
CA LYS A 32 -39.08 -6.89 -21.66
C LYS A 32 -39.54 -8.35 -21.66
N THR A 33 -39.08 -9.13 -20.69
CA THR A 33 -39.65 -10.42 -20.20
C THR A 33 -38.73 -10.82 -19.03
N GLY A 34 -39.14 -10.89 -17.75
CA GLY A 34 -40.30 -11.57 -17.19
C GLY A 34 -39.88 -13.00 -16.81
N GLY A 35 -39.79 -13.32 -15.51
CA GLY A 35 -39.59 -14.71 -15.09
C GLY A 35 -38.91 -14.89 -13.73
N ASP A 36 -39.69 -15.43 -12.80
CA ASP A 36 -39.43 -15.77 -11.41
C ASP A 36 -38.34 -16.85 -11.20
N ALA A 37 -37.86 -16.89 -9.95
CA ALA A 37 -37.20 -17.97 -9.20
C ALA A 37 -36.66 -19.22 -9.93
N SER A 38 -35.39 -19.59 -9.67
CA SER A 38 -35.09 -20.76 -8.83
C SER A 38 -33.60 -20.97 -8.55
N GLN A 39 -33.32 -21.22 -7.27
CA GLN A 39 -32.49 -22.31 -6.74
C GLN A 39 -31.00 -22.47 -7.12
N SER A 40 -30.22 -22.36 -6.04
CA SER A 40 -29.27 -23.38 -5.56
C SER A 40 -27.89 -23.42 -6.20
N ALA A 41 -26.91 -22.96 -5.42
CA ALA A 41 -25.61 -23.62 -5.35
C ALA A 41 -25.47 -24.29 -3.97
N PRO A 42 -25.45 -25.63 -3.87
CA PRO A 42 -24.99 -26.31 -2.68
C PRO A 42 -23.50 -26.64 -2.85
N ALA A 43 -22.68 -26.18 -1.91
CA ALA A 43 -21.38 -26.79 -1.64
C ALA A 43 -21.07 -26.70 -0.15
N ALA A 44 -21.92 -27.37 0.65
CA ALA A 44 -21.55 -27.74 2.01
C ALA A 44 -20.52 -28.88 1.92
N GLY A 45 -19.26 -28.51 1.71
CA GLY A 45 -18.14 -29.38 2.00
C GLY A 45 -18.07 -29.62 3.50
N LYS A 46 -18.23 -30.88 3.92
CA LYS A 46 -17.95 -31.34 5.29
C LYS A 46 -16.47 -31.04 5.60
N GLY A 47 -16.23 -30.06 6.47
CA GLY A 47 -14.93 -29.74 7.05
C GLY A 47 -15.17 -29.06 8.39
N GLY A 48 -14.34 -29.37 9.40
CA GLY A 48 -14.50 -28.87 10.78
C GLY A 48 -14.85 -27.38 10.81
N ALA A 49 -15.77 -26.99 11.70
CA ALA A 49 -16.40 -25.68 11.71
C ALA A 49 -15.38 -24.55 11.53
N LYS A 50 -15.32 -24.04 10.29
CA LYS A 50 -14.46 -22.92 9.93
C LYS A 50 -15.02 -21.70 10.64
N LEU A 51 -14.14 -20.91 11.26
CA LEU A 51 -14.55 -19.67 11.93
C LEU A 51 -15.39 -18.81 10.97
N PRO A 52 -16.41 -18.11 11.46
CA PRO A 52 -17.10 -17.14 10.63
C PRO A 52 -16.11 -16.07 10.13
N PRO A 53 -16.36 -15.43 8.96
CA PRO A 53 -15.37 -14.57 8.31
C PRO A 53 -14.78 -13.48 9.21
N LYS A 54 -15.62 -12.81 9.99
CA LYS A 54 -15.19 -11.77 10.94
C LYS A 54 -14.18 -12.33 11.96
N GLU A 55 -14.52 -13.43 12.60
CA GLU A 55 -13.68 -14.08 13.60
C GLU A 55 -12.38 -14.63 12.98
N ALA A 56 -12.45 -15.15 11.76
CA ALA A 56 -11.27 -15.61 11.02
C ALA A 56 -10.29 -14.47 10.75
N LEU A 57 -10.78 -13.31 10.31
CA LEU A 57 -9.94 -12.13 10.05
C LEU A 57 -9.37 -11.56 11.35
N LEU A 58 -10.15 -11.51 12.44
CA LEU A 58 -9.63 -11.06 13.74
C LEU A 58 -8.57 -12.02 14.31
N ALA A 59 -8.76 -13.33 14.14
CA ALA A 59 -7.75 -14.32 14.52
C ALA A 59 -6.48 -14.17 13.68
N SER A 60 -6.61 -13.95 12.36
CA SER A 60 -5.49 -13.69 11.48
C SER A 60 -4.77 -12.38 11.84
N ALA A 61 -5.51 -11.32 12.19
CA ALA A 61 -4.93 -10.07 12.67
C ALA A 61 -4.03 -10.31 13.89
N ALA A 62 -4.45 -11.17 14.84
CA ALA A 62 -3.63 -11.54 15.99
C ALA A 62 -2.39 -12.36 15.60
N VAL A 63 -2.48 -13.23 14.60
CA VAL A 63 -1.32 -13.97 14.06
C VAL A 63 -0.32 -13.01 13.41
N MET A 64 -0.79 -12.08 12.57
CA MET A 64 0.05 -11.06 11.94
C MET A 64 0.66 -10.12 12.97
N GLU A 65 -0.11 -9.68 13.96
CA GLU A 65 0.40 -8.88 15.07
C GLU A 65 1.46 -9.66 15.87
N LYS A 66 1.29 -10.96 16.08
CA LYS A 66 2.32 -11.78 16.73
C LYS A 66 3.58 -11.92 15.87
N ALA A 67 3.45 -12.09 14.56
CA ALA A 67 4.59 -12.18 13.65
C ALA A 67 5.41 -10.87 13.65
N GLY A 68 4.76 -9.72 13.51
CA GLY A 68 5.39 -8.41 13.62
C GLY A 68 6.28 -7.96 12.46
N SER A 69 6.55 -8.85 11.51
CA SER A 69 7.38 -8.58 10.33
C SER A 69 7.12 -9.57 9.20
N ALA A 70 7.43 -9.18 7.97
CA ALA A 70 7.38 -10.04 6.78
C ALA A 70 8.18 -9.43 5.63
N LYS A 71 8.54 -10.28 4.66
CA LYS A 71 8.94 -9.86 3.32
C LYS A 71 7.69 -9.76 2.45
N LEU A 72 7.52 -8.64 1.77
CA LEU A 72 6.42 -8.40 0.84
C LEU A 72 6.94 -8.42 -0.60
N ALA A 73 6.14 -8.97 -1.50
CA ALA A 73 6.26 -8.72 -2.93
C ALA A 73 5.03 -7.93 -3.38
N VAL A 74 5.24 -6.77 -3.98
CA VAL A 74 4.20 -5.86 -4.45
C VAL A 74 4.16 -5.89 -5.96
N LYS A 75 2.97 -6.02 -6.53
CA LYS A 75 2.73 -6.08 -7.98
C LYS A 75 1.49 -5.30 -8.37
N GLY A 76 1.51 -4.71 -9.57
CA GLY A 76 0.35 -3.97 -10.09
C GLY A 76 0.13 -2.63 -9.37
N GLY A 77 -1.08 -2.10 -9.48
CA GLY A 77 -1.37 -0.71 -9.09
C GLY A 77 -1.00 0.30 -10.18
N GLU A 78 -0.86 1.57 -9.80
CA GLU A 78 -0.48 2.67 -10.71
C GLU A 78 1.01 2.66 -11.08
N ALA A 79 1.84 2.00 -10.26
CA ALA A 79 3.22 1.73 -10.59
C ALA A 79 3.28 0.47 -11.49
N ASP A 80 3.82 0.61 -12.70
CA ASP A 80 4.03 -0.53 -13.61
C ASP A 80 5.21 -1.44 -13.18
N ASP A 81 5.86 -1.13 -12.05
CA ASP A 81 7.07 -1.80 -11.55
C ASP A 81 6.79 -2.71 -10.34
N ASP A 82 7.25 -3.97 -10.42
CA ASP A 82 7.25 -4.91 -9.30
C ASP A 82 8.25 -4.47 -8.22
N GLY A 83 7.86 -4.61 -6.95
CA GLY A 83 8.66 -4.23 -5.80
C GLY A 83 8.79 -5.32 -4.75
N THR A 84 9.82 -5.23 -3.91
CA THR A 84 9.95 -6.01 -2.69
C THR A 84 10.06 -5.10 -1.48
N VAL A 85 9.51 -5.52 -0.35
CA VAL A 85 9.55 -4.75 0.89
C VAL A 85 9.98 -5.64 2.04
N ASP A 86 11.01 -5.24 2.78
CA ASP A 86 11.29 -5.76 4.11
C ASP A 86 10.52 -4.90 5.11
N TYR A 87 9.42 -5.44 5.64
CA TYR A 87 8.51 -4.71 6.50
C TYR A 87 8.52 -5.24 7.94
N VAL A 88 8.74 -4.35 8.90
CA VAL A 88 8.63 -4.58 10.34
C VAL A 88 7.66 -3.56 10.92
N TRP A 89 6.50 -4.02 11.38
CA TRP A 89 5.45 -3.16 11.95
C TRP A 89 5.43 -3.14 13.49
N LYS A 90 6.36 -3.86 14.12
CA LYS A 90 6.65 -3.75 15.56
C LYS A 90 7.80 -2.80 15.81
N ASP A 91 7.88 -2.28 17.02
CA ASP A 91 9.00 -1.47 17.44
C ASP A 91 10.32 -2.28 17.55
N PRO A 92 11.44 -1.78 16.98
CA PRO A 92 11.52 -0.59 16.12
C PRO A 92 10.96 -0.85 14.72
N ALA A 93 9.98 -0.04 14.31
CA ALA A 93 9.34 -0.20 13.00
C ALA A 93 10.28 0.25 11.87
N SER A 94 10.26 -0.49 10.77
CA SER A 94 11.01 -0.13 9.55
C SER A 94 10.31 -0.66 8.31
N PHE A 95 10.40 0.10 7.22
CA PHE A 95 9.88 -0.26 5.92
C PHE A 95 10.97 0.00 4.88
N LEU A 96 11.60 -1.06 4.37
CA LEU A 96 12.61 -0.96 3.31
C LEU A 96 12.03 -1.50 2.01
N MET A 97 11.67 -0.61 1.10
CA MET A 97 11.27 -0.95 -0.26
C MET A 97 12.48 -0.99 -1.18
N THR A 98 12.53 -2.01 -2.04
CA THR A 98 13.43 -2.11 -3.18
C THR A 98 12.59 -2.39 -4.42
N GLY A 99 12.67 -1.50 -5.40
CA GLY A 99 11.99 -1.61 -6.68
C GLY A 99 12.95 -1.32 -7.83
N THR A 100 12.40 -1.24 -9.04
CA THR A 100 13.13 -0.83 -10.24
C THR A 100 12.33 0.28 -10.90
N GLU A 101 12.97 1.31 -11.43
CA GLU A 101 12.36 2.34 -12.29
C GLU A 101 13.32 2.56 -13.47
N ASP A 102 12.81 2.52 -14.71
CA ASP A 102 13.63 2.60 -15.94
C ASP A 102 14.83 1.63 -15.96
N GLY A 103 14.66 0.44 -15.38
CA GLY A 103 15.72 -0.58 -15.27
C GLY A 103 16.80 -0.28 -14.22
N LYS A 104 16.62 0.75 -13.40
CA LYS A 104 17.53 1.12 -12.30
C LYS A 104 16.90 0.75 -10.96
N GLU A 105 17.70 0.16 -10.08
CA GLU A 105 17.25 -0.15 -8.72
C GLU A 105 16.97 1.14 -7.93
N ILE A 106 15.81 1.20 -7.28
CA ILE A 106 15.43 2.26 -6.36
C ILE A 106 15.18 1.67 -4.99
N LYS A 107 15.63 2.37 -3.96
CA LYS A 107 15.40 2.01 -2.56
C LYS A 107 14.75 3.15 -1.81
N ALA A 108 13.79 2.82 -0.96
CA ALA A 108 13.22 3.74 0.01
C ALA A 108 13.19 3.07 1.38
N LEU A 109 13.71 3.74 2.39
CA LEU A 109 13.74 3.27 3.77
C LEU A 109 13.00 4.26 4.65
N VAL A 110 11.94 3.81 5.31
CA VAL A 110 11.30 4.54 6.41
C VAL A 110 11.71 3.86 7.72
N VAL A 111 12.35 4.60 8.61
CA VAL A 111 12.75 4.11 9.95
C VAL A 111 12.81 5.27 10.93
N GLY A 112 12.26 5.08 12.13
CA GLY A 112 12.27 6.11 13.17
C GLY A 112 11.54 7.40 12.76
N GLY A 113 10.56 7.32 11.85
CA GLY A 113 9.83 8.47 11.32
C GLY A 113 10.60 9.32 10.29
N GLN A 114 11.77 8.85 9.85
CA GLN A 114 12.56 9.46 8.78
C GLN A 114 12.48 8.60 7.53
N MET A 115 12.33 9.25 6.36
CA MET A 115 12.46 8.61 5.06
C MET A 115 13.85 8.89 4.46
N TYR A 116 14.44 7.84 3.91
CA TYR A 116 15.68 7.87 3.14
C TYR A 116 15.44 7.26 1.77
N VAL A 117 15.95 7.89 0.73
CA VAL A 117 15.92 7.37 -0.64
C VAL A 117 17.34 6.98 -1.04
N GLY A 118 17.49 5.79 -1.64
CA GLY A 118 18.78 5.33 -2.15
C GLY A 118 19.25 6.23 -3.29
N VAL A 119 20.53 6.60 -3.27
CA VAL A 119 21.15 7.35 -4.35
C VAL A 119 21.12 6.50 -5.62
N THR A 120 20.44 7.00 -6.65
CA THR A 120 20.39 6.35 -7.96
C THR A 120 21.68 6.60 -8.75
N PRO A 121 21.97 5.83 -9.81
CA PRO A 121 23.14 6.06 -10.67
C PRO A 121 23.24 7.49 -11.19
N ASP A 122 22.11 8.15 -11.46
CA ASP A 122 22.08 9.53 -11.98
C ASP A 122 22.45 10.56 -10.90
N MET A 123 22.17 10.24 -9.63
CA MET A 123 22.53 11.08 -8.49
C MET A 123 23.96 10.82 -7.99
N ALA A 124 24.62 9.73 -8.42
CA ALA A 124 25.91 9.31 -7.88
C ALA A 124 27.01 10.38 -8.02
N ALA A 125 27.00 11.15 -9.12
CA ALA A 125 27.98 12.21 -9.38
C ALA A 125 27.90 13.37 -8.37
N VAL A 126 26.69 13.72 -7.95
CA VAL A 126 26.43 14.82 -6.99
C VAL A 126 26.39 14.31 -5.54
N ALA A 127 26.16 13.01 -5.35
CA ALA A 127 26.10 12.40 -4.02
C ALA A 127 27.46 12.27 -3.32
N LYS A 128 28.59 12.54 -3.99
CA LYS A 128 29.95 12.53 -3.39
C LYS A 128 30.25 11.26 -2.56
N GLY A 129 29.80 10.10 -3.04
CA GLY A 129 29.98 8.80 -2.37
C GLY A 129 28.98 8.48 -1.25
N LYS A 130 28.00 9.38 -0.99
CA LYS A 130 26.84 9.09 -0.14
C LYS A 130 25.93 8.07 -0.85
N LYS A 131 25.24 7.25 -0.07
CA LYS A 131 24.37 6.17 -0.56
C LYS A 131 22.89 6.46 -0.36
N TRP A 132 22.58 7.40 0.53
CA TRP A 132 21.21 7.74 0.90
C TRP A 132 21.02 9.25 0.83
N VAL A 133 19.85 9.66 0.41
CA VAL A 133 19.35 11.03 0.54
C VAL A 133 18.29 11.02 1.63
N SER A 134 18.45 11.83 2.66
CA SER A 134 17.42 12.03 3.68
C SER A 134 16.39 13.03 3.17
N LEU A 135 15.12 12.68 3.31
CA LEU A 135 14.00 13.58 3.06
C LEU A 135 13.55 14.17 4.39
N ASP A 136 14.21 15.25 4.82
CA ASP A 136 13.83 15.92 6.06
C ASP A 136 12.54 16.73 5.85
N ALA A 137 11.68 16.79 6.87
CA ALA A 137 10.42 17.54 6.84
C ALA A 137 10.65 19.03 6.54
N SER A 138 11.84 19.55 6.87
CA SER A 138 12.23 20.95 6.70
C SER A 138 12.81 21.31 5.32
N ASP A 139 13.05 20.35 4.42
CA ASP A 139 13.85 20.56 3.21
C ASP A 139 13.06 21.09 1.97
N GLY A 140 11.83 21.59 2.16
CA GLY A 140 11.26 22.59 1.23
C GLY A 140 9.87 22.35 0.61
N SER A 141 9.05 21.42 1.10
CA SER A 141 7.66 21.26 0.61
C SER A 141 6.55 21.44 1.66
N ALA A 142 6.85 21.57 2.95
CA ALA A 142 5.83 21.84 3.95
C ALA A 142 6.40 22.56 5.18
N GLU A 143 5.73 23.65 5.56
CA GLU A 143 5.82 24.20 6.91
C GLU A 143 5.22 23.17 7.88
N ASP A 144 5.84 23.02 9.04
CA ASP A 144 5.43 22.19 10.19
C ASP A 144 5.81 20.69 10.09
N GLY A 145 6.35 20.12 11.18
CA GLY A 145 6.85 18.74 11.34
C GLY A 145 5.81 17.62 11.20
N ASN A 146 4.98 17.71 10.17
CA ASN A 146 3.86 16.87 9.82
C ASN A 146 4.28 15.66 8.96
N GLU A 147 5.44 15.71 8.29
CA GLU A 147 5.94 14.64 7.40
C GLU A 147 6.31 13.35 8.16
N THR A 148 7.07 13.43 9.26
CA THR A 148 7.36 12.25 10.13
C THR A 148 6.07 11.58 10.60
N ALA A 149 5.09 12.41 10.94
CA ALA A 149 3.77 12.00 11.35
C ALA A 149 2.97 11.35 10.21
N SER A 150 3.05 11.89 8.98
CA SER A 150 2.47 11.30 7.76
C SER A 150 3.13 9.99 7.36
N LEU A 151 4.46 9.88 7.46
CA LEU A 151 5.22 8.66 7.18
C LEU A 151 4.90 7.55 8.18
N ASN A 152 4.85 7.89 9.48
CA ASN A 152 4.40 6.95 10.50
C ASN A 152 2.95 6.53 10.28
N ALA A 153 2.10 7.44 9.81
CA ALA A 153 0.74 7.10 9.44
C ALA A 153 0.70 6.14 8.24
N MET A 154 1.50 6.36 7.20
CA MET A 154 1.61 5.46 6.05
C MET A 154 2.01 4.04 6.47
N VAL A 155 2.99 3.93 7.37
CA VAL A 155 3.40 2.64 7.95
C VAL A 155 2.22 1.97 8.67
N GLN A 156 1.48 2.71 9.51
CA GLN A 156 0.29 2.18 10.19
C GLN A 156 -0.82 1.76 9.21
N VAL A 157 -1.05 2.51 8.14
CA VAL A 157 -2.01 2.17 7.08
C VAL A 157 -1.65 0.82 6.45
N MET A 158 -0.37 0.55 6.22
CA MET A 158 0.07 -0.71 5.62
C MET A 158 0.19 -1.88 6.61
N ASN A 159 -0.05 -1.66 7.92
CA ASN A 159 0.06 -2.73 8.90
C ASN A 159 -1.01 -3.82 8.63
N PRO A 160 -0.62 -5.07 8.32
CA PRO A 160 -1.56 -6.12 7.95
C PRO A 160 -2.53 -6.48 9.08
N ALA A 161 -2.11 -6.37 10.34
CA ALA A 161 -2.99 -6.62 11.47
C ALA A 161 -4.10 -5.56 11.59
N ILE A 162 -3.77 -4.30 11.31
CA ILE A 162 -4.74 -3.20 11.29
C ILE A 162 -5.71 -3.38 10.12
N GLN A 163 -5.20 -3.69 8.94
CA GLN A 163 -6.00 -3.96 7.74
C GLN A 163 -6.99 -5.11 7.95
N LEU A 164 -6.52 -6.25 8.47
CA LEU A 164 -7.37 -7.40 8.79
C LEU A 164 -8.46 -7.06 9.82
N ALA A 165 -8.11 -6.31 10.87
CA ALA A 165 -9.06 -5.89 11.90
C ALA A 165 -10.10 -4.87 11.38
N ALA A 166 -9.71 -3.99 10.46
CA ALA A 166 -10.60 -3.06 9.79
C ALA A 166 -11.53 -3.76 8.79
N ALA A 167 -11.04 -4.82 8.12
CA ALA A 167 -11.79 -5.60 7.13
C ALA A 167 -12.80 -6.57 7.77
N ALA A 168 -12.53 -7.03 8.99
CA ALA A 168 -13.33 -8.05 9.67
C ALA A 168 -14.85 -7.78 9.75
N PRO A 169 -15.35 -6.55 10.03
CA PRO A 169 -16.78 -6.31 10.22
C PRO A 169 -17.65 -6.57 8.97
N THR A 170 -17.09 -6.35 7.78
CA THR A 170 -17.79 -6.46 6.48
C THR A 170 -17.29 -7.65 5.65
N ALA A 171 -16.47 -8.51 6.25
CA ALA A 171 -15.87 -9.63 5.54
C ALA A 171 -16.88 -10.69 5.13
N THR A 172 -16.74 -11.16 3.89
CA THR A 172 -17.52 -12.24 3.31
C THR A 172 -16.57 -13.33 2.80
N LEU A 173 -17.02 -14.59 2.86
CA LEU A 173 -16.27 -15.71 2.30
C LEU A 173 -16.42 -15.70 0.78
N ALA A 174 -15.30 -15.56 0.06
CA ALA A 174 -15.26 -15.58 -1.40
C ALA A 174 -14.91 -16.97 -1.95
N GLY A 175 -14.17 -17.78 -1.21
CA GLY A 175 -13.87 -19.15 -1.63
C GLY A 175 -12.63 -19.76 -0.97
N THR A 176 -12.09 -20.79 -1.61
CA THR A 176 -10.81 -21.41 -1.24
C THR A 176 -9.96 -21.51 -2.50
N GLU A 177 -8.72 -21.08 -2.41
CA GLU A 177 -7.82 -20.92 -3.55
C GLU A 177 -6.39 -21.31 -3.16
N THR A 178 -5.57 -21.67 -4.13
CA THR A 178 -4.14 -21.91 -3.91
C THR A 178 -3.36 -20.67 -4.32
N VAL A 179 -2.71 -20.02 -3.35
CA VAL A 179 -1.90 -18.81 -3.57
C VAL A 179 -0.47 -19.08 -3.11
N SER A 180 0.51 -18.80 -3.98
CA SER A 180 1.94 -19.05 -3.70
C SER A 180 2.22 -20.47 -3.20
N GLY A 181 1.52 -21.46 -3.76
CA GLY A 181 1.64 -22.87 -3.39
C GLY A 181 0.97 -23.27 -2.06
N GLN A 182 0.27 -22.36 -1.39
CA GLN A 182 -0.43 -22.59 -0.13
C GLN A 182 -1.93 -22.66 -0.34
N SER A 183 -2.62 -23.59 0.32
CA SER A 183 -4.08 -23.58 0.38
C SER A 183 -4.54 -22.44 1.28
N THR A 184 -5.42 -21.58 0.74
CA THR A 184 -5.88 -20.37 1.41
C THR A 184 -7.40 -20.26 1.35
N THR A 185 -7.95 -19.57 2.34
CA THR A 185 -9.31 -19.10 2.32
C THR A 185 -9.33 -17.67 1.81
N HIS A 186 -10.13 -17.43 0.79
CA HIS A 186 -10.31 -16.11 0.20
C HIS A 186 -11.51 -15.41 0.88
N TYR A 187 -11.26 -14.20 1.37
CA TYR A 187 -12.26 -13.29 1.90
C TYR A 187 -12.27 -11.98 1.11
N ARG A 188 -13.46 -11.41 0.95
CA ARG A 188 -13.63 -10.06 0.40
C ARG A 188 -14.27 -9.16 1.44
N SER A 189 -13.78 -7.93 1.54
CA SER A 189 -14.31 -6.92 2.46
C SER A 189 -14.38 -5.56 1.78
N GLU A 190 -15.43 -4.81 2.10
CA GLU A 190 -15.59 -3.40 1.73
C GLU A 190 -15.44 -2.57 2.99
N MET A 191 -14.32 -1.87 3.12
CA MET A 191 -13.96 -1.11 4.31
C MET A 191 -14.19 0.37 4.09
N LYS A 192 -14.83 1.04 5.04
CA LYS A 192 -14.89 2.50 5.01
C LYS A 192 -13.54 3.09 5.40
N ALA A 193 -13.14 4.16 4.73
CA ALA A 193 -11.91 4.88 5.05
C ALA A 193 -11.87 5.32 6.53
N GLU A 194 -13.01 5.71 7.09
CA GLU A 194 -13.16 6.08 8.50
C GLU A 194 -12.86 4.91 9.45
N ASP A 195 -13.33 3.71 9.11
CA ASP A 195 -13.13 2.52 9.94
C ASP A 195 -11.65 2.15 9.98
N LEU A 196 -10.98 2.20 8.83
CA LEU A 196 -9.54 1.99 8.72
C LEU A 196 -8.75 2.99 9.57
N VAL A 197 -9.01 4.30 9.43
CA VAL A 197 -8.34 5.36 10.21
C VAL A 197 -8.64 5.23 11.71
N SER A 198 -9.84 4.79 12.09
CA SER A 198 -10.23 4.62 13.50
C SER A 198 -9.37 3.58 14.24
N LYS A 199 -8.88 2.55 13.52
CA LYS A 199 -8.05 1.47 14.07
C LYS A 199 -6.58 1.85 14.21
N MET A 200 -6.13 2.91 13.53
CA MET A 200 -4.74 3.34 13.59
C MET A 200 -4.43 4.10 14.88
N LYS A 201 -3.20 3.90 15.37
CA LYS A 201 -2.65 4.62 16.52
C LYS A 201 -2.00 5.93 16.07
N LEU A 202 -2.83 6.85 15.57
CA LEU A 202 -2.40 8.18 15.11
C LEU A 202 -2.76 9.26 16.13
N ASP A 203 -1.96 10.33 16.13
CA ASP A 203 -2.31 11.58 16.80
C ASP A 203 -3.64 12.13 16.26
N GLY A 204 -4.44 12.76 17.12
CA GLY A 204 -5.75 13.30 16.78
C GLY A 204 -5.72 14.32 15.64
N ALA A 205 -4.64 15.11 15.51
CA ALA A 205 -4.48 16.09 14.43
C ALA A 205 -4.15 15.46 13.07
N LEU A 206 -3.64 14.21 13.05
CA LEU A 206 -3.26 13.51 11.82
C LEU A 206 -4.40 12.70 11.22
N LYS A 207 -5.30 12.18 12.05
CA LYS A 207 -6.44 11.38 11.58
C LYS A 207 -7.24 12.07 10.46
N PRO A 208 -7.59 13.37 10.54
CA PRO A 208 -8.32 14.04 9.46
C PRO A 208 -7.53 14.12 8.15
N LYS A 209 -6.20 14.32 8.23
CA LYS A 209 -5.33 14.41 7.06
C LYS A 209 -5.20 13.06 6.35
N VAL A 210 -4.96 12.00 7.12
CA VAL A 210 -4.89 10.62 6.61
C VAL A 210 -6.22 10.19 6.03
N LEU A 211 -7.33 10.51 6.69
CA LEU A 211 -8.66 10.23 6.18
C LEU A 211 -8.92 10.96 4.85
N ALA A 212 -8.54 12.24 4.75
CA ALA A 212 -8.69 13.00 3.52
C ALA A 212 -7.86 12.42 2.38
N GLU A 213 -6.66 11.91 2.66
CA GLU A 213 -5.80 11.26 1.67
C GLU A 213 -6.43 9.98 1.14
N ILE A 214 -6.84 9.07 2.03
CA ILE A 214 -7.51 7.81 1.63
C ILE A 214 -8.77 8.10 0.82
N LYS A 215 -9.54 9.14 1.19
CA LYS A 215 -10.76 9.52 0.49
C LYS A 215 -10.55 10.09 -0.90
N LYS A 216 -9.32 10.42 -1.32
CA LYS A 216 -9.05 10.79 -2.72
C LYS A 216 -9.37 9.64 -3.68
N ASP A 217 -9.17 8.41 -3.21
CA ASP A 217 -9.48 7.18 -3.95
C ASP A 217 -10.91 6.70 -3.67
N GLY A 218 -11.67 7.47 -2.88
CA GLY A 218 -13.09 7.32 -2.52
C GLY A 218 -13.34 6.86 -1.07
N ASP A 219 -14.62 6.73 -0.70
CA ASP A 219 -15.03 6.50 0.69
C ASP A 219 -14.86 5.04 1.18
N THR A 220 -14.69 4.09 0.27
CA THR A 220 -14.73 2.66 0.57
C THR A 220 -13.63 1.91 -0.15
N VAL A 221 -12.68 1.34 0.58
CA VAL A 221 -11.63 0.50 0.00
C VAL A 221 -12.13 -0.94 -0.12
N VAL A 222 -12.03 -1.53 -1.31
CA VAL A 222 -12.31 -2.96 -1.51
C VAL A 222 -11.02 -3.73 -1.34
N VAL A 223 -11.03 -4.70 -0.42
CA VAL A 223 -9.89 -5.57 -0.17
C VAL A 223 -10.26 -7.03 -0.31
N GLU A 224 -9.36 -7.77 -0.92
CA GLU A 224 -9.39 -9.21 -1.02
C GLU A 224 -8.21 -9.79 -0.24
N LEU A 225 -8.47 -10.84 0.53
CA LEU A 225 -7.57 -11.34 1.57
C LEU A 225 -7.51 -12.87 1.50
N TRP A 226 -6.30 -13.42 1.35
CA TRP A 226 -6.06 -14.87 1.30
C TRP A 226 -5.32 -15.32 2.55
N ILE A 227 -5.98 -16.12 3.37
CA ILE A 227 -5.49 -16.56 4.69
C ILE A 227 -5.27 -18.07 4.69
N ASN A 228 -4.08 -18.55 5.05
CA ASN A 228 -3.78 -19.99 5.11
C ASN A 228 -4.35 -20.65 6.38
N ASP A 229 -4.16 -21.97 6.50
CA ASP A 229 -4.62 -22.79 7.62
C ASP A 229 -3.99 -22.41 8.98
N LYS A 230 -2.82 -21.77 8.96
CA LYS A 230 -2.15 -21.21 10.15
C LYS A 230 -2.71 -19.84 10.57
N GLY A 231 -3.64 -19.28 9.80
CA GLY A 231 -4.16 -17.94 10.02
C GLY A 231 -3.21 -16.83 9.56
N GLU A 232 -2.20 -17.14 8.75
CA GLU A 232 -1.28 -16.15 8.18
C GLU A 232 -1.91 -15.54 6.92
N LEU A 233 -1.83 -14.21 6.78
CA LEU A 233 -2.17 -13.54 5.54
C LEU A 233 -1.08 -13.87 4.52
N VAL A 234 -1.45 -14.53 3.42
CA VAL A 234 -0.54 -14.93 2.34
C VAL A 234 -0.54 -13.90 1.23
N GLN A 235 -1.70 -13.32 0.93
CA GLN A 235 -1.86 -12.30 -0.09
C GLN A 235 -2.97 -11.32 0.30
N GLN A 236 -2.79 -10.06 -0.08
CA GLN A 236 -3.81 -9.04 -0.08
C GLN A 236 -3.88 -8.42 -1.47
N SER A 237 -5.07 -8.13 -1.94
CA SER A 237 -5.30 -7.34 -3.15
C SER A 237 -6.18 -6.15 -2.78
N VAL A 238 -5.79 -4.96 -3.24
CA VAL A 238 -6.52 -3.72 -3.00
C VAL A 238 -6.93 -3.16 -4.34
N THR A 239 -8.22 -2.84 -4.45
CA THR A 239 -8.74 -2.05 -5.56
C THR A 239 -9.37 -0.79 -4.97
N GLY A 240 -9.08 0.37 -5.56
CA GLY A 240 -9.62 1.65 -5.11
C GLY A 240 -11.15 1.65 -5.05
N SER A 241 -11.75 2.69 -4.47
CA SER A 241 -13.18 2.72 -4.12
C SER A 241 -14.15 2.76 -5.31
N SER A 242 -13.63 2.88 -6.52
CA SER A 242 -14.40 2.86 -7.76
C SER A 242 -13.58 2.23 -8.87
N PRO A 243 -13.42 0.89 -8.87
CA PRO A 243 -12.67 0.19 -9.90
C PRO A 243 -13.30 0.49 -11.26
N LYS A 244 -12.58 1.15 -12.15
CA LYS A 244 -12.96 1.30 -13.55
C LYS A 244 -12.54 0.05 -14.30
N ALA A 245 -13.22 -0.23 -15.40
CA ALA A 245 -12.80 -1.29 -16.30
C ALA A 245 -11.38 -1.00 -16.81
N GLY A 246 -10.42 -1.85 -16.45
CA GLY A 246 -9.01 -1.68 -16.77
C GLY A 246 -8.10 -1.36 -15.59
N ASP A 247 -8.66 -1.07 -14.40
CA ASP A 247 -7.86 -0.84 -13.20
C ASP A 247 -7.10 -2.12 -12.82
N LYS A 248 -5.78 -1.99 -12.65
CA LYS A 248 -4.92 -3.08 -12.19
C LYS A 248 -4.92 -3.07 -10.66
N PRO A 249 -5.42 -4.12 -9.98
CA PRO A 249 -5.34 -4.17 -8.53
C PRO A 249 -3.88 -4.19 -8.07
N GLU A 250 -3.61 -3.54 -6.96
CA GLU A 250 -2.33 -3.70 -6.26
C GLU A 250 -2.38 -5.01 -5.46
N THR A 251 -1.44 -5.90 -5.70
CA THR A 251 -1.34 -7.19 -5.02
C THR A 251 -0.08 -7.24 -4.17
N ILE A 252 -0.26 -7.54 -2.89
CA ILE A 252 0.81 -7.70 -1.89
C ILE A 252 0.84 -9.15 -1.46
N THR A 253 1.95 -9.84 -1.71
CA THR A 253 2.19 -11.21 -1.24
C THR A 253 3.12 -11.20 -0.04
N TYR A 254 2.77 -11.92 1.02
CA TYR A 254 3.52 -11.99 2.27
C TYR A 254 4.33 -13.29 2.31
N SER A 255 5.58 -13.19 2.77
CA SER A 255 6.48 -14.32 2.98
C SER A 255 7.42 -14.05 4.16
N GLY A 256 8.05 -15.10 4.70
CA GLY A 256 9.02 -14.97 5.78
C GLY A 256 8.47 -14.26 7.03
N LEU A 257 7.22 -14.54 7.41
CA LEU A 257 6.59 -13.92 8.59
C LEU A 257 7.46 -14.09 9.84
N GLY A 258 7.67 -13.00 10.57
CA GLY A 258 8.46 -12.95 11.81
C GLY A 258 9.98 -13.09 11.62
N THR A 259 10.48 -13.17 10.39
CA THR A 259 11.91 -13.41 10.11
C THR A 259 12.68 -12.14 9.77
N VAL A 260 11.99 -11.07 9.40
CA VAL A 260 12.60 -9.81 8.98
C VAL A 260 12.99 -9.00 10.22
N LYS A 261 14.24 -8.51 10.20
CA LYS A 261 14.78 -7.61 11.23
C LYS A 261 14.61 -6.17 10.78
N ALA A 262 14.43 -5.27 11.75
CA ALA A 262 14.32 -3.85 11.46
C ALA A 262 15.59 -3.36 10.77
N THR A 263 15.44 -2.63 9.66
CA THR A 263 16.57 -1.99 8.99
C THR A 263 16.91 -0.71 9.75
N PRO A 264 18.15 -0.56 10.26
CA PRO A 264 18.53 0.64 10.99
C PRO A 264 18.63 1.86 10.06
N ALA A 265 18.53 3.05 10.64
CA ALA A 265 18.82 4.28 9.93
C ALA A 265 20.26 4.24 9.35
N PRO A 266 20.50 4.76 8.14
CA PRO A 266 21.83 4.83 7.57
C PRO A 266 22.77 5.67 8.44
N ALA A 267 24.07 5.38 8.41
CA ALA A 267 25.04 6.18 9.14
C ALA A 267 25.07 7.62 8.58
N ALA A 268 25.23 8.64 9.44
CA ALA A 268 25.28 10.04 8.99
C ALA A 268 26.36 10.29 7.91
N GLY A 269 27.45 9.52 7.94
CA GLY A 269 28.49 9.54 6.92
C GLY A 269 28.06 9.03 5.54
N GLU A 270 26.94 8.32 5.43
CA GLU A 270 26.38 7.76 4.20
C GLU A 270 25.18 8.56 3.66
N VAL A 271 24.70 9.55 4.42
CA VAL A 271 23.52 10.36 4.12
C VAL A 271 23.91 11.72 3.55
N LEU A 272 23.22 12.13 2.49
CA LEU A 272 23.16 13.49 1.95
C LEU A 272 21.79 14.08 2.31
N LYS A 273 21.70 15.38 2.60
CA LYS A 273 20.39 16.04 2.74
C LYS A 273 19.84 16.43 1.38
N LEU A 274 18.52 16.38 1.22
CA LEU A 274 17.90 16.82 -0.03
C LEU A 274 18.19 18.30 -0.30
N SER A 275 18.18 19.15 0.72
CA SER A 275 18.53 20.57 0.59
C SER A 275 19.94 20.78 0.04
N ASP A 276 20.93 20.02 0.53
CA ASP A 276 22.31 20.07 0.03
C ASP A 276 22.41 19.59 -1.42
N LEU A 277 21.59 18.60 -1.81
CA LEU A 277 21.53 18.09 -3.18
C LEU A 277 20.97 19.16 -4.13
N MET A 278 19.85 19.80 -3.76
CA MET A 278 19.22 20.83 -4.59
C MET A 278 20.14 22.03 -4.82
N GLN A 279 20.89 22.46 -3.81
CA GLN A 279 21.87 23.55 -3.95
C GLN A 279 23.01 23.20 -4.93
N GLN A 280 23.39 21.93 -5.04
CA GLN A 280 24.47 21.49 -5.94
C GLN A 280 24.02 21.33 -7.39
N MET A 281 22.70 21.29 -7.64
CA MET A 281 22.11 21.18 -8.98
C MET A 281 21.75 22.54 -9.60
N GLN A 282 21.89 23.64 -8.86
CA GLN A 282 21.76 25.02 -9.34
C GLN A 282 23.06 25.56 -9.93
#